data_AF-A0A0F9FE13-F1
#
_entry.id   AF-A0A0F9FE13-F1
#
_cell.length_a   1.000
_cell.length_b   1.000
_cell.length_c   1.000
_cell.angle_alpha   90.00
_cell.angle_beta   90.00
_cell.angle_gamma   90.00
#
_symmetry.space_group_name_H-M   'P 1'
#
loop_
_entity.id
_entity.type
_entity.pdbx_description
1 polymer ?
#
loop_
_entity_poly.entity_id
_entity_poly.type
_entity_poly.pdbx_seq_one_letter_code
_entity_poly.pdbx_strand_id
1 'polypeptide(L)'
;LSIIFNLMFFLLIFVSMFYGQKLQGWKAAKEIQAGLDKLKKWNDECKEILITNFKGFADKKKTQKDLMFQIEEFITFITIAPVSLDPYGIIPKFDHVVDVRDFRFKEEVGNLAPNADPVQRSNLENLLEVTMAIDFIYRLIRHYLILGKKSKSMILLLQISMQLGLIMAMAKAYYYAAKAFSEGSPIGDGLGPLVVASFIRTVSEGEIDANEIEKETIVQEVNFEDRTIYVVRAKGPGGTVGKPGKVIKNLIEQYGDSISRIIMIDAGLKLSGDKTGSIAIGVGAAIGGLGIEKHYIEESSTGKAIPIDALICKQSLEDAITTMKRPITQSVPKFVEKIKMAIRKRTEKGTKIILAGIGNSIGVGV
;
A
#
# COMPACT_ATOMS: atom_id res chain seq x y z
N LEU A 1 -51.44 -38.83 -20.02
CA LEU A 1 -50.97 -37.42 -20.01
C LEU A 1 -49.93 -37.15 -18.92
N SER A 2 -50.24 -37.42 -17.65
CA SER A 2 -49.30 -37.21 -16.51
C SER A 2 -47.97 -37.97 -16.64
N ILE A 3 -47.97 -39.23 -17.06
CA ILE A 3 -46.74 -40.02 -17.25
C ILE A 3 -45.85 -39.44 -18.36
N ILE A 4 -46.44 -38.97 -19.46
CA ILE A 4 -45.73 -38.33 -20.58
C ILE A 4 -45.12 -37.00 -20.11
N PHE A 5 -45.87 -36.23 -19.32
CA PHE A 5 -45.38 -34.98 -18.74
C PHE A 5 -44.23 -35.20 -17.76
N ASN A 6 -44.32 -36.23 -16.90
CA ASN A 6 -43.23 -36.61 -15.99
C ASN A 6 -41.99 -37.08 -16.75
N LEU A 7 -42.15 -37.88 -17.79
CA LEU A 7 -41.04 -38.31 -18.66
C LEU A 7 -40.36 -37.14 -19.36
N MET A 8 -41.13 -36.19 -19.89
CA MET A 8 -40.59 -34.95 -20.46
C MET A 8 -39.86 -34.10 -19.41
N PHE A 9 -40.40 -34.02 -18.20
CA PHE A 9 -39.78 -33.28 -17.10
C PHE A 9 -38.45 -33.92 -16.64
N PHE A 10 -38.40 -35.25 -16.49
CA PHE A 10 -37.16 -35.97 -16.18
C PHE A 10 -36.13 -35.85 -17.30
N LEU A 11 -36.56 -35.91 -18.57
CA LEU A 11 -35.68 -35.69 -19.72
C LEU A 11 -35.10 -34.26 -19.68
N LEU A 12 -35.92 -33.26 -19.38
CA LEU A 12 -35.47 -31.87 -19.25
C LEU A 12 -34.47 -31.70 -18.11
N ILE A 13 -34.71 -32.31 -16.94
CA ILE A 13 -33.75 -32.31 -15.83
C ILE A 13 -32.43 -32.97 -16.27
N PHE A 14 -32.49 -34.14 -16.91
CA PHE A 14 -31.31 -34.85 -17.38
C PHE A 14 -30.50 -34.01 -18.37
N VAL A 15 -31.15 -33.45 -19.39
CA VAL A 15 -30.50 -32.55 -20.36
C VAL A 15 -29.92 -31.33 -19.64
N SER A 16 -30.66 -30.72 -18.71
CA SER A 16 -30.16 -29.57 -17.94
C SER A 16 -28.96 -29.91 -17.04
N MET A 17 -28.86 -31.13 -16.53
CA MET A 17 -27.76 -31.56 -15.66
C MET A 17 -26.45 -31.70 -16.46
N PHE A 18 -26.51 -32.29 -17.66
CA PHE A 18 -25.33 -32.48 -18.51
C PHE A 18 -24.96 -31.24 -19.34
N TYR A 19 -25.94 -30.50 -19.84
CA TYR A 19 -25.71 -29.29 -20.64
C TYR A 19 -25.61 -28.01 -19.81
N GLY A 20 -26.25 -27.97 -18.64
CA GLY A 20 -26.20 -26.82 -17.74
C GLY A 20 -24.80 -26.53 -17.24
N GLN A 21 -23.99 -27.57 -16.98
CA GLN A 21 -22.58 -27.40 -16.63
C GLN A 21 -21.79 -26.71 -17.75
N LYS A 22 -21.91 -27.19 -18.99
CA LYS A 22 -21.27 -26.55 -20.15
C LYS A 22 -21.73 -25.11 -20.35
N LEU A 23 -23.02 -24.86 -20.17
CA LEU A 23 -23.60 -23.52 -20.29
C LEU A 23 -23.08 -22.56 -19.20
N GLN A 24 -22.99 -23.02 -17.95
CA GLN A 24 -22.43 -22.25 -16.84
C GLN A 24 -20.95 -21.93 -17.07
N GLY A 25 -20.15 -22.90 -17.50
CA GLY A 25 -18.74 -22.68 -17.84
C GLY A 25 -18.57 -21.69 -19.00
N TRP A 26 -19.43 -21.77 -20.03
CA TRP A 26 -19.44 -20.81 -21.13
C TRP A 26 -19.82 -19.39 -20.67
N LYS A 27 -20.84 -19.27 -19.81
CA LYS A 27 -21.26 -17.98 -19.24
C LYS A 27 -20.13 -17.36 -18.42
N ALA A 28 -19.49 -18.15 -17.55
CA ALA A 28 -18.34 -17.72 -16.76
C ALA A 28 -17.18 -17.26 -17.66
N ALA A 29 -16.85 -18.02 -18.70
CA ALA A 29 -15.81 -17.63 -19.65
C ALA A 29 -16.10 -16.30 -20.35
N LYS A 30 -17.37 -16.03 -20.69
CA LYS A 30 -17.79 -14.75 -21.29
C LYS A 30 -17.67 -13.59 -20.30
N GLU A 31 -18.09 -13.81 -19.06
CA GLU A 31 -18.00 -12.81 -18.00
C GLU A 31 -16.53 -12.43 -17.73
N ILE A 32 -15.65 -13.43 -17.61
CA ILE A 32 -14.21 -13.20 -17.46
C ILE A 32 -13.64 -12.48 -18.67
N GLN A 33 -14.06 -12.83 -19.91
CA GLN A 33 -13.60 -12.14 -21.11
C GLN A 33 -13.95 -10.65 -21.08
N ALA A 34 -15.19 -10.30 -20.73
CA ALA A 34 -15.60 -8.90 -20.62
C ALA A 34 -14.82 -8.15 -19.53
N GLY A 35 -14.57 -8.80 -18.39
CA GLY A 35 -13.70 -8.26 -17.34
C GLY A 35 -12.27 -8.04 -17.85
N LEU A 36 -11.73 -9.01 -18.60
CA LEU A 36 -10.39 -8.96 -19.16
C LEU A 36 -10.21 -7.84 -20.18
N ASP A 37 -11.20 -7.60 -21.03
CA ASP A 37 -11.17 -6.51 -22.02
C ASP A 37 -11.10 -5.14 -21.31
N LYS A 38 -11.81 -5.01 -20.19
CA LYS A 38 -11.76 -3.82 -19.33
C LYS A 38 -10.42 -3.68 -18.61
N LEU A 39 -9.88 -4.78 -18.06
CA LEU A 39 -8.54 -4.81 -17.45
C LEU A 39 -7.46 -4.41 -18.47
N LYS A 40 -7.57 -4.91 -19.70
CA LYS A 40 -6.65 -4.55 -20.78
C LYS A 40 -6.66 -3.04 -21.03
N LYS A 41 -7.85 -2.45 -21.17
CA LYS A 41 -7.99 -1.00 -21.36
C LYS A 41 -7.33 -0.21 -20.23
N TRP A 42 -7.60 -0.57 -18.97
CA TRP A 42 -6.98 0.10 -17.83
C TRP A 42 -5.46 -0.09 -17.79
N ASN A 43 -4.96 -1.28 -18.10
CA ASN A 43 -3.52 -1.55 -18.16
C ASN A 43 -2.83 -0.72 -19.24
N ASP A 44 -3.41 -0.66 -20.44
CA ASP A 44 -2.86 0.12 -21.56
C ASP A 44 -2.84 1.62 -21.20
N GLU A 45 -3.92 2.15 -20.61
CA GLU A 45 -3.98 3.55 -20.14
C GLU A 45 -2.94 3.84 -19.03
N CYS A 46 -2.74 2.93 -18.07
CA CYS A 46 -1.69 3.09 -17.05
C CYS A 46 -0.29 3.12 -17.67
N LYS A 47 -0.01 2.26 -18.68
CA LYS A 47 1.26 2.29 -19.41
C LYS A 47 1.45 3.60 -20.18
N GLU A 48 0.39 4.14 -20.78
CA GLU A 48 0.44 5.45 -21.44
C GLU A 48 0.76 6.58 -20.45
N ILE A 49 0.13 6.59 -19.27
CA ILE A 49 0.44 7.56 -18.20
C ILE A 49 1.90 7.41 -17.78
N LEU A 50 2.36 6.18 -17.51
CA LEU A 50 3.73 5.88 -17.11
C LEU A 50 4.74 6.42 -18.14
N ILE A 51 4.60 6.05 -19.40
CA ILE A 51 5.51 6.47 -20.48
C ILE A 51 5.51 7.98 -20.64
N THR A 52 4.34 8.63 -20.55
CA THR A 52 4.22 10.08 -20.67
C THR A 52 4.99 10.80 -19.56
N ASN A 53 4.89 10.31 -18.33
CA ASN A 53 5.60 10.86 -17.18
C ASN A 53 7.12 10.63 -17.29
N PHE A 54 7.56 9.42 -17.63
CA PHE A 54 8.99 9.13 -17.85
C PHE A 54 9.59 9.97 -18.98
N LYS A 55 8.86 10.15 -20.09
CA LYS A 55 9.29 10.98 -21.21
C LYS A 55 9.53 12.44 -20.83
N GLY A 56 8.83 12.96 -19.82
CA GLY A 56 9.04 14.30 -19.29
C GLY A 56 10.44 14.52 -18.71
N PHE A 57 11.10 13.44 -18.27
CA PHE A 57 12.38 13.49 -17.56
C PHE A 57 13.49 12.63 -18.20
N ALA A 58 13.17 11.93 -19.29
CA ALA A 58 14.11 11.13 -20.06
C ALA A 58 15.16 12.00 -20.78
N ASP A 59 16.23 11.37 -21.26
CA ASP A 59 17.14 12.00 -22.21
C ASP A 59 16.37 12.32 -23.51
N LYS A 60 16.56 13.52 -24.05
CA LYS A 60 15.95 14.00 -25.31
C LYS A 60 16.23 13.09 -26.50
N LYS A 61 17.31 12.28 -26.43
CA LYS A 61 17.68 11.32 -27.48
C LYS A 61 16.85 10.04 -27.46
N LYS A 62 16.23 9.68 -26.32
CA LYS A 62 15.41 8.46 -26.23
C LYS A 62 14.05 8.69 -26.89
N THR A 63 13.69 7.82 -27.83
CA THR A 63 12.34 7.86 -28.39
C THR A 63 11.34 7.27 -27.39
N GLN A 64 10.06 7.58 -27.59
CA GLN A 64 9.00 6.98 -26.79
C GLN A 64 8.95 5.44 -26.91
N LYS A 65 9.35 4.89 -28.07
CA LYS A 65 9.42 3.45 -28.27
C LYS A 65 10.55 2.82 -27.47
N ASP A 66 11.71 3.48 -27.39
CA ASP A 66 12.85 2.99 -26.60
C ASP A 66 12.50 2.94 -25.12
N LEU A 67 11.87 4.00 -24.60
CA LEU A 67 11.40 4.04 -23.21
C LEU A 67 10.36 2.95 -22.94
N MET A 68 9.40 2.77 -23.84
CA MET A 68 8.37 1.74 -23.70
C MET A 68 8.99 0.34 -23.62
N PHE A 69 9.98 0.03 -24.47
CA PHE A 69 10.66 -1.26 -24.44
C PHE A 69 11.38 -1.51 -23.11
N GLN A 70 12.14 -0.54 -22.62
CA GLN A 70 12.87 -0.65 -21.34
C GLN A 70 11.91 -0.80 -20.15
N ILE A 71 10.82 -0.01 -20.15
CA ILE A 71 9.78 -0.11 -19.13
C ILE A 71 9.10 -1.49 -19.15
N GLU A 72 8.76 -2.01 -20.34
CA GLU A 72 8.11 -3.32 -20.45
C GLU A 72 8.99 -4.47 -19.96
N GLU A 73 10.30 -4.38 -20.17
CA GLU A 73 11.28 -5.32 -19.61
C GLU A 73 11.22 -5.28 -18.08
N PHE A 74 11.27 -4.09 -17.48
CA PHE A 74 11.23 -3.94 -16.02
C PHE A 74 9.87 -4.28 -15.40
N ILE A 75 8.75 -4.13 -16.12
CA ILE A 75 7.41 -4.52 -15.61
C ILE A 75 7.33 -6.03 -15.27
N THR A 76 8.23 -6.84 -15.83
CA THR A 76 8.33 -8.27 -15.51
C THR A 76 9.26 -8.59 -14.35
N PHE A 77 9.89 -7.59 -13.74
CA PHE A 77 10.77 -7.75 -12.59
C PHE A 77 10.05 -8.45 -11.43
N ILE A 78 10.74 -9.40 -10.80
CA ILE A 78 10.24 -10.17 -9.67
C ILE A 78 11.21 -10.13 -8.51
N THR A 79 10.67 -10.23 -7.30
CA THR A 79 11.44 -10.41 -6.07
C THR A 79 11.18 -11.80 -5.54
N ILE A 80 12.24 -12.56 -5.31
CA ILE A 80 12.16 -13.94 -4.81
C ILE A 80 12.33 -13.90 -3.30
N ALA A 81 11.35 -14.45 -2.57
CA ALA A 81 11.42 -14.53 -1.13
C ALA A 81 12.52 -15.50 -0.67
N PRO A 82 13.23 -15.20 0.45
CA PRO A 82 14.14 -16.15 1.08
C PRO A 82 13.39 -17.40 1.58
N VAL A 83 14.13 -18.50 1.75
CA VAL A 83 13.61 -19.75 2.32
C VAL A 83 13.05 -19.54 3.72
N SER A 84 11.81 -20.00 3.96
CA SER A 84 11.10 -19.92 5.24
C SER A 84 11.58 -20.89 6.32
N LEU A 85 12.38 -21.90 5.95
CA LEU A 85 13.00 -22.86 6.87
C LEU A 85 14.25 -22.25 7.51
N ASP A 86 14.05 -21.28 8.39
CA ASP A 86 15.14 -20.56 9.06
C ASP A 86 14.95 -20.48 10.59
N PRO A 87 15.63 -21.36 11.37
CA PRO A 87 15.54 -21.34 12.82
C PRO A 87 16.23 -20.13 13.46
N TYR A 88 17.09 -19.41 12.73
CA TYR A 88 17.82 -18.24 13.24
C TYR A 88 17.16 -16.90 12.90
N GLY A 89 15.98 -16.94 12.27
CA GLY A 89 15.17 -15.77 11.95
C GLY A 89 15.33 -15.30 10.51
N ILE A 90 14.19 -15.26 9.81
CA ILE A 90 14.14 -14.89 8.38
C ILE A 90 14.18 -13.38 8.12
N ILE A 91 13.96 -12.56 9.14
CA ILE A 91 13.76 -11.11 8.99
C ILE A 91 14.97 -10.39 8.37
N PRO A 92 16.23 -10.62 8.80
CA PRO A 92 17.39 -9.97 8.18
C PRO A 92 17.55 -10.32 6.69
N LYS A 93 17.16 -11.55 6.30
CA LYS A 93 17.20 -11.98 4.89
C LYS A 93 16.15 -11.25 4.07
N PHE A 94 14.93 -11.12 4.60
CA PHE A 94 13.88 -10.34 3.96
C PHE A 94 14.26 -8.87 3.86
N ASP A 95 14.81 -8.26 4.91
CA ASP A 95 15.31 -6.88 4.92
C ASP A 95 16.35 -6.65 3.83
N HIS A 96 17.34 -7.54 3.70
CA HIS A 96 18.32 -7.47 2.63
C HIS A 96 17.70 -7.57 1.22
N VAL A 97 16.77 -8.51 1.00
CA VAL A 97 16.11 -8.69 -0.31
C VAL A 97 15.26 -7.47 -0.68
N VAL A 98 14.54 -6.89 0.28
CA VAL A 98 13.76 -5.66 0.08
C VAL A 98 14.68 -4.49 -0.24
N ASP A 99 15.80 -4.36 0.46
CA ASP A 99 16.77 -3.30 0.17
C ASP A 99 17.36 -3.40 -1.24
N VAL A 100 17.71 -4.61 -1.66
CA VAL A 100 18.20 -4.85 -3.02
C VAL A 100 17.11 -4.55 -4.05
N ARG A 101 15.86 -4.96 -3.79
CA ARG A 101 14.72 -4.60 -4.64
C ARG A 101 14.60 -3.08 -4.78
N ASP A 102 14.52 -2.36 -3.68
CA ASP A 102 14.34 -0.90 -3.69
C ASP A 102 15.50 -0.20 -4.40
N PHE A 103 16.74 -0.68 -4.21
CA PHE A 103 17.89 -0.18 -4.93
C PHE A 103 17.75 -0.37 -6.45
N ARG A 104 17.32 -1.56 -6.89
CA ARG A 104 17.09 -1.87 -8.32
C ARG A 104 15.98 -1.00 -8.93
N PHE A 105 14.92 -0.72 -8.18
CA PHE A 105 13.87 0.21 -8.61
C PHE A 105 14.43 1.62 -8.80
N LYS A 106 15.16 2.15 -7.81
CA LYS A 106 15.75 3.50 -7.90
C LYS A 106 16.79 3.62 -9.02
N GLU A 107 17.62 2.59 -9.20
CA GLU A 107 18.58 2.49 -10.30
C GLU A 107 17.86 2.57 -11.65
N GLU A 108 16.82 1.76 -11.85
CA GLU A 108 16.07 1.74 -13.11
C GLU A 108 15.36 3.07 -13.38
N VAL A 109 14.66 3.62 -12.38
CA VAL A 109 14.00 4.92 -12.50
C VAL A 109 15.03 6.02 -12.83
N GLY A 110 16.20 6.00 -12.20
CA GLY A 110 17.29 6.93 -12.50
C GLY A 110 17.83 6.81 -13.93
N ASN A 111 17.92 5.59 -14.46
CA ASN A 111 18.37 5.34 -15.84
C ASN A 111 17.32 5.75 -16.89
N LEU A 112 16.03 5.61 -16.56
CA LEU A 112 14.92 5.96 -17.44
C LEU A 112 14.60 7.45 -17.41
N ALA A 113 14.72 8.10 -16.25
CA ALA A 113 14.40 9.50 -16.00
C ALA A 113 15.56 10.26 -15.32
N PRO A 114 16.72 10.42 -15.98
CA PRO A 114 17.91 11.03 -15.37
C PRO A 114 17.69 12.49 -14.93
N ASN A 115 16.81 13.23 -15.60
CA ASN A 115 16.55 14.64 -15.32
C ASN A 115 15.49 14.86 -14.21
N ALA A 116 14.91 13.79 -13.65
CA ALA A 116 13.95 13.90 -12.56
C ALA A 116 14.66 14.23 -11.24
N ASP A 117 14.10 15.16 -10.47
CA ASP A 117 14.53 15.45 -9.10
C ASP A 117 14.17 14.28 -8.14
N PRO A 118 14.67 14.26 -6.89
CA PRO A 118 14.40 13.16 -5.97
C PRO A 118 12.91 12.91 -5.66
N VAL A 119 12.08 13.96 -5.61
CA VAL A 119 10.64 13.87 -5.36
C VAL A 119 9.96 13.24 -6.58
N GLN A 120 10.30 13.72 -7.77
CA GLN A 120 9.80 13.19 -9.04
C GLN A 120 10.20 11.72 -9.23
N ARG A 121 11.44 11.34 -8.90
CA ARG A 121 11.90 9.95 -8.96
C ARG A 121 11.09 9.03 -8.04
N SER A 122 10.83 9.46 -6.81
CA SER A 122 10.01 8.69 -5.86
C SER A 122 8.58 8.50 -6.37
N ASN A 123 7.99 9.53 -6.97
CA ASN A 123 6.66 9.45 -7.56
C ASN A 123 6.62 8.53 -8.80
N LEU A 124 7.66 8.59 -9.64
CA LEU A 124 7.83 7.70 -10.80
C LEU A 124 8.00 6.23 -10.36
N GLU A 125 8.71 5.99 -9.25
CA GLU A 125 8.85 4.66 -8.65
C GLU A 125 7.49 4.09 -8.24
N ASN A 126 6.67 4.83 -7.49
CA ASN A 126 5.32 4.36 -7.14
C ASN A 126 4.40 4.21 -8.35
N LEU A 127 4.50 5.10 -9.35
CA LEU A 127 3.74 4.98 -10.59
C LEU A 127 4.10 3.69 -11.36
N LEU A 128 5.38 3.34 -11.39
CA LEU A 128 5.87 2.09 -11.97
C LEU A 128 5.33 0.88 -11.20
N GLU A 129 5.41 0.88 -9.86
CA GLU A 129 4.87 -0.21 -9.02
C GLU A 129 3.38 -0.45 -9.24
N VAL A 130 2.59 0.62 -9.30
CA VAL A 130 1.13 0.52 -9.53
C VAL A 130 0.83 0.02 -10.94
N THR A 131 1.61 0.43 -11.93
CA THR A 131 1.49 -0.07 -13.31
C THR A 131 1.84 -1.55 -13.40
N MET A 132 2.85 -2.01 -12.65
CA MET A 132 3.20 -3.43 -12.54
C MET A 132 2.07 -4.23 -11.89
N ALA A 133 1.42 -3.69 -10.85
CA ALA A 133 0.32 -4.36 -10.18
C ALA A 133 -0.87 -4.61 -11.11
N ILE A 134 -1.28 -3.61 -11.90
CA ILE A 134 -2.39 -3.77 -12.85
C ILE A 134 -2.01 -4.69 -14.03
N ASP A 135 -0.76 -4.63 -14.53
CA ASP A 135 -0.27 -5.53 -15.57
C ASP A 135 -0.26 -6.99 -15.08
N PHE A 136 0.18 -7.22 -13.84
CA PHE A 136 0.14 -8.53 -13.21
C PHE A 136 -1.28 -9.08 -13.12
N ILE A 137 -2.26 -8.28 -12.64
CA ILE A 137 -3.67 -8.69 -12.58
C ILE A 137 -4.17 -9.07 -13.97
N TYR A 138 -3.93 -8.23 -14.98
CA TYR A 138 -4.33 -8.51 -16.37
C TYR A 138 -3.75 -9.84 -16.88
N ARG A 139 -2.42 -10.05 -16.71
CA ARG A 139 -1.74 -11.28 -17.15
C ARG A 139 -2.27 -12.52 -16.41
N LEU A 140 -2.51 -12.42 -15.12
CA LEU A 140 -2.99 -13.52 -14.29
C LEU A 140 -4.40 -13.95 -14.69
N ILE A 141 -5.33 -13.00 -14.86
CA ILE A 141 -6.69 -13.31 -15.28
C ILE A 141 -6.72 -13.87 -16.71
N ARG A 142 -5.90 -13.33 -17.60
CA ARG A 142 -5.72 -13.87 -18.95
C ARG A 142 -5.21 -15.32 -18.92
N HIS A 143 -4.21 -15.60 -18.10
CA HIS A 143 -3.67 -16.94 -17.92
C HIS A 143 -4.76 -17.93 -17.51
N TYR A 144 -5.51 -17.62 -16.45
CA TYR A 144 -6.54 -18.51 -15.93
C TYR A 144 -7.73 -18.69 -16.90
N LEU A 145 -8.10 -17.66 -17.66
CA LEU A 145 -9.11 -17.78 -18.73
C LEU A 145 -8.66 -18.77 -19.81
N ILE A 146 -7.41 -18.67 -20.27
CA ILE A 146 -6.84 -19.57 -21.28
C ILE A 146 -6.75 -20.99 -20.71
N LEU A 147 -6.26 -21.14 -19.48
CA LEU A 147 -6.13 -22.43 -18.82
C LEU A 147 -7.48 -23.12 -18.64
N GLY A 148 -8.50 -22.39 -18.17
CA GLY A 148 -9.87 -22.91 -18.00
C GLY A 148 -10.49 -23.36 -19.33
N LYS A 149 -10.30 -22.58 -20.41
CA LYS A 149 -10.77 -22.96 -21.75
C LYS A 149 -10.04 -24.20 -22.29
N LYS A 150 -8.71 -24.26 -22.17
CA LYS A 150 -7.89 -25.38 -22.69
C LYS A 150 -8.13 -26.68 -21.93
N SER A 151 -8.20 -26.62 -20.60
CA SER A 151 -8.48 -27.78 -19.74
C SER A 151 -9.95 -28.22 -19.77
N LYS A 152 -10.83 -27.42 -20.39
CA LYS A 152 -12.29 -27.57 -20.32
C LYS A 152 -12.80 -27.63 -18.87
N SER A 153 -12.05 -27.03 -17.93
CA SER A 153 -12.38 -27.00 -16.52
C SER A 153 -13.37 -25.87 -16.22
N MET A 154 -14.65 -26.24 -16.12
CA MET A 154 -15.71 -25.33 -15.71
C MET A 154 -15.47 -24.78 -14.31
N ILE A 155 -14.99 -25.61 -13.37
CA ILE A 155 -14.76 -25.21 -11.97
C ILE A 155 -13.75 -24.07 -11.91
N LEU A 156 -12.68 -24.16 -12.69
CA LEU A 156 -11.66 -23.12 -12.78
C LEU A 156 -12.27 -21.80 -13.27
N LEU A 157 -13.07 -21.84 -14.33
CA LEU A 157 -13.74 -20.65 -14.85
C LEU A 157 -14.73 -20.06 -13.83
N LEU A 158 -15.51 -20.89 -13.13
CA LEU A 158 -16.43 -20.42 -12.10
C LEU A 158 -15.70 -19.73 -10.95
N GLN A 159 -14.58 -20.28 -10.47
CA GLN A 159 -13.80 -19.69 -9.37
C GLN A 159 -13.36 -18.25 -9.69
N ILE A 160 -12.83 -18.02 -10.90
CA ILE A 160 -12.44 -16.68 -11.34
C ILE A 160 -13.68 -15.79 -11.45
N SER A 161 -14.75 -16.27 -12.10
CA SER A 161 -15.97 -15.50 -12.34
C SER A 161 -16.59 -15.01 -11.03
N MET A 162 -16.64 -15.87 -10.01
CA MET A 162 -17.18 -15.53 -8.69
C MET A 162 -16.35 -14.47 -7.96
N GLN A 163 -15.03 -14.43 -8.19
CA GLN A 163 -14.12 -13.45 -7.59
C GLN A 163 -13.95 -12.20 -8.45
N LEU A 164 -14.46 -12.20 -9.68
CA LEU A 164 -14.19 -11.16 -10.68
C LEU A 164 -14.58 -9.78 -10.17
N GLY A 165 -15.70 -9.64 -9.45
CA GLY A 165 -16.11 -8.36 -8.86
C GLY A 165 -15.04 -7.75 -7.93
N LEU A 166 -14.43 -8.56 -7.06
CA LEU A 166 -13.38 -8.13 -6.14
C LEU A 166 -12.09 -7.80 -6.89
N ILE A 167 -11.73 -8.63 -7.88
CA ILE A 167 -10.54 -8.43 -8.72
C ILE A 167 -10.68 -7.12 -9.52
N MET A 168 -11.85 -6.85 -10.09
CA MET A 168 -12.12 -5.63 -10.85
C MET A 168 -12.11 -4.40 -9.95
N ALA A 169 -12.60 -4.49 -8.71
CA ALA A 169 -12.53 -3.40 -7.74
C ALA A 169 -11.08 -3.08 -7.37
N MET A 170 -10.26 -4.10 -7.12
CA MET A 170 -8.83 -3.96 -6.85
C MET A 170 -8.09 -3.34 -8.04
N ALA A 171 -8.29 -3.85 -9.26
CA ALA A 171 -7.67 -3.30 -10.46
C ALA A 171 -8.08 -1.85 -10.74
N LYS A 172 -9.34 -1.50 -10.46
CA LYS A 172 -9.83 -0.12 -10.56
C LYS A 172 -9.13 0.81 -9.57
N ALA A 173 -8.85 0.34 -8.35
CA ALA A 173 -8.10 1.10 -7.37
C ALA A 173 -6.67 1.39 -7.87
N TYR A 174 -5.97 0.40 -8.42
CA TYR A 174 -4.64 0.61 -9.02
C TYR A 174 -4.69 1.54 -10.22
N TYR A 175 -5.70 1.42 -11.08
CA TYR A 175 -5.89 2.32 -12.21
C TYR A 175 -6.00 3.79 -11.77
N TYR A 176 -6.80 4.09 -10.75
CA TYR A 176 -6.90 5.46 -10.23
C TYR A 176 -5.66 5.89 -9.44
N ALA A 177 -4.98 4.96 -8.79
CA ALA A 177 -3.72 5.22 -8.10
C ALA A 177 -2.65 5.72 -9.06
N ALA A 178 -2.57 5.15 -10.28
CA ALA A 178 -1.62 5.59 -11.30
C ALA A 178 -1.76 7.10 -11.58
N LYS A 179 -2.99 7.62 -11.65
CA LYS A 179 -3.21 9.06 -11.79
C LYS A 179 -2.72 9.84 -10.56
N ALA A 180 -3.06 9.39 -9.36
CA ALA A 180 -2.63 10.06 -8.12
C ALA A 180 -1.11 10.15 -7.99
N PHE A 181 -0.39 9.06 -8.29
CA PHE A 181 1.07 9.03 -8.27
C PHE A 181 1.70 9.90 -9.37
N SER A 182 1.11 9.91 -10.58
CA SER A 182 1.60 10.78 -11.66
C SER A 182 1.48 12.28 -11.33
N GLU A 183 0.47 12.66 -10.56
CA GLU A 183 0.22 14.05 -10.18
C GLU A 183 0.92 14.46 -8.87
N GLY A 184 1.54 13.51 -8.15
CA GLY A 184 2.08 13.80 -6.81
C GLY A 184 1.01 14.09 -5.76
N SER A 185 -0.23 13.63 -5.98
CA SER A 185 -1.36 13.92 -5.11
C SER A 185 -1.25 13.18 -3.78
N PRO A 186 -1.60 13.81 -2.63
CA PRO A 186 -1.72 13.09 -1.36
C PRO A 186 -2.72 11.94 -1.46
N ILE A 187 -2.33 10.76 -1.00
CA ILE A 187 -3.18 9.55 -0.99
C ILE A 187 -3.67 9.22 0.42
N GLY A 188 -4.70 8.37 0.55
CA GLY A 188 -5.25 8.01 1.87
C GLY A 188 -4.24 7.37 2.84
N ASP A 189 -3.30 6.57 2.32
CA ASP A 189 -2.19 6.00 3.08
C ASP A 189 -1.28 7.08 3.71
N GLY A 190 -1.21 8.26 3.12
CA GLY A 190 -0.47 9.41 3.66
C GLY A 190 -1.12 10.09 4.87
N LEU A 191 -2.17 9.51 5.44
CA LEU A 191 -2.80 10.05 6.65
C LEU A 191 -1.83 10.07 7.84
N GLY A 192 -1.08 8.99 8.10
CA GLY A 192 -0.16 8.94 9.24
C GLY A 192 0.84 10.09 9.23
N PRO A 193 1.61 10.28 8.14
CA PRO A 193 2.48 11.44 7.94
C PRO A 193 1.74 12.78 8.11
N LEU A 194 0.52 12.91 7.56
CA LEU A 194 -0.27 14.14 7.66
C LEU A 194 -0.71 14.46 9.09
N VAL A 195 -1.11 13.44 9.86
CA VAL A 195 -1.53 13.59 11.26
C VAL A 195 -0.39 14.07 12.12
N VAL A 196 0.80 13.47 11.98
CA VAL A 196 1.95 13.88 12.80
C VAL A 196 2.51 15.23 12.37
N ALA A 197 2.46 15.57 11.08
CA ALA A 197 2.75 16.92 10.60
C ALA A 197 1.78 17.95 11.20
N SER A 198 0.48 17.62 11.23
CA SER A 198 -0.54 18.47 11.86
C SER A 198 -0.33 18.57 13.36
N PHE A 199 0.15 17.51 14.03
CA PHE A 199 0.48 17.55 15.46
C PHE A 199 1.59 18.57 15.73
N ILE A 200 2.72 18.49 15.01
CA ILE A 200 3.85 19.43 15.12
C ILE A 200 3.37 20.87 14.96
N ARG A 201 2.61 21.17 13.89
CA ARG A 201 2.06 22.51 13.63
C ARG A 201 1.16 23.05 14.75
N THR A 202 0.58 22.17 15.57
CA THR A 202 -0.29 22.59 16.68
C THR A 202 0.43 22.73 18.02
N VAL A 203 1.66 22.24 18.16
CA VAL A 203 2.41 22.22 19.42
C VAL A 203 3.71 23.02 19.37
N SER A 204 4.13 23.45 18.19
CA SER A 204 5.38 24.20 17.99
C SER A 204 5.16 25.45 17.16
N GLU A 205 5.83 26.53 17.54
CA GLU A 205 5.88 27.78 16.80
C GLU A 205 7.18 27.82 15.99
N GLY A 206 7.08 27.65 14.67
CA GLY A 206 8.22 27.69 13.75
C GLY A 206 8.55 26.37 13.05
N GLU A 207 9.58 26.39 12.21
CA GLU A 207 10.10 25.20 11.54
C GLU A 207 10.91 24.36 12.52
N ILE A 208 10.60 23.06 12.59
CA ILE A 208 11.32 22.10 13.42
C ILE A 208 12.28 21.32 12.53
N ASP A 209 13.53 21.29 12.94
CA ASP A 209 14.59 20.61 12.19
C ASP A 209 14.26 19.13 11.98
N ALA A 210 14.38 18.69 10.73
CA ALA A 210 13.98 17.35 10.30
C ALA A 210 15.23 16.54 9.99
N ASN A 211 15.68 15.77 10.98
CA ASN A 211 16.87 14.96 10.89
C ASN A 211 16.56 13.63 10.20
N GLU A 212 17.19 13.35 9.07
CA GLU A 212 17.12 12.05 8.40
C GLU A 212 18.07 11.08 9.09
N ILE A 213 17.52 10.11 9.83
CA ILE A 213 18.30 9.14 10.62
C ILE A 213 18.58 7.87 9.82
N GLU A 214 17.58 7.43 9.05
CA GLU A 214 17.63 6.25 8.18
C GLU A 214 17.00 6.61 6.84
N LYS A 215 17.23 5.78 5.83
CA LYS A 215 16.75 5.95 4.45
C LYS A 215 15.31 6.50 4.40
N GLU A 216 15.18 7.75 3.94
CA GLU A 216 13.91 8.44 3.70
C GLU A 216 12.98 8.51 4.92
N THR A 217 13.56 8.53 6.13
CA THR A 217 12.81 8.62 7.40
C THR A 217 13.36 9.75 8.25
N ILE A 218 12.49 10.70 8.57
CA ILE A 218 12.84 11.88 9.36
C ILE A 218 12.35 11.77 10.79
N VAL A 219 13.12 12.37 11.70
CA VAL A 219 12.75 12.59 13.08
C VAL A 219 12.74 14.07 13.40
N GLN A 220 11.66 14.51 14.02
CA GLN A 220 11.50 15.88 14.52
C GLN A 220 11.24 15.83 16.03
N GLU A 221 12.02 16.59 16.80
CA GLU A 221 11.87 16.68 18.25
C GLU A 221 11.02 17.90 18.61
N VAL A 222 9.92 17.68 19.33
CA VAL A 222 9.04 18.75 19.82
C VAL A 222 8.72 18.57 21.30
N ASN A 223 8.46 19.67 21.99
CA ASN A 223 8.02 19.63 23.39
C ASN A 223 6.51 19.83 23.49
N PHE A 224 5.84 18.99 24.28
CA PHE A 224 4.42 19.11 24.57
C PHE A 224 4.14 18.85 26.05
N GLU A 225 3.73 19.90 26.78
CA GLU A 225 3.38 19.85 28.20
C GLU A 225 4.44 19.13 29.07
N ASP A 226 5.68 19.64 29.02
CA ASP A 226 6.85 19.11 29.73
C ASP A 226 7.26 17.68 29.32
N ARG A 227 6.92 17.24 28.10
CA ARG A 227 7.29 15.94 27.54
C ARG A 227 7.99 16.13 26.20
N THR A 228 9.04 15.36 25.96
CA THR A 228 9.74 15.34 24.67
C THR A 228 9.08 14.34 23.75
N ILE A 229 8.66 14.77 22.56
CA ILE A 229 8.02 13.94 21.55
C ILE A 229 8.97 13.81 20.35
N TYR A 230 9.41 12.58 20.07
CA TYR A 230 10.12 12.23 18.85
C TYR A 230 9.10 11.84 17.78
N VAL A 231 8.87 12.75 16.84
CA VAL A 231 7.94 12.52 15.73
C VAL A 231 8.68 11.83 14.60
N VAL A 232 8.25 10.62 14.23
CA VAL A 232 8.87 9.79 13.19
C VAL A 232 7.91 9.68 12.01
N ARG A 233 8.36 9.97 10.78
CA ARG A 233 7.59 9.75 9.54
C ARG A 233 8.51 9.60 8.33
N ALA A 234 7.97 9.06 7.24
CA ALA A 234 8.64 9.06 5.94
C ALA A 234 8.87 10.49 5.42
N LYS A 235 9.94 10.68 4.65
CA LYS A 235 10.37 11.97 4.09
C LYS A 235 9.53 12.33 2.87
N GLY A 236 8.70 13.36 3.01
CA GLY A 236 7.92 13.90 1.90
C GLY A 236 8.55 15.12 1.21
N PRO A 237 7.90 15.66 0.16
CA PRO A 237 6.59 15.28 -0.37
C PRO A 237 6.64 14.17 -1.44
N GLY A 238 7.80 13.54 -1.66
CA GLY A 238 7.91 12.38 -2.55
C GLY A 238 7.19 11.17 -2.00
N GLY A 239 6.78 10.27 -2.90
CA GLY A 239 6.18 8.99 -2.53
C GLY A 239 7.18 8.03 -1.89
N THR A 240 7.38 8.15 -0.58
CA THR A 240 8.28 7.29 0.18
C THR A 240 7.56 6.69 1.38
N VAL A 241 7.96 5.48 1.78
CA VAL A 241 7.47 4.80 2.99
C VAL A 241 8.53 4.73 4.10
N GLY A 242 9.80 4.97 3.76
CA GLY A 242 10.92 4.97 4.68
C GLY A 242 11.17 3.62 5.39
N LYS A 243 11.93 3.68 6.48
CA LYS A 243 12.24 2.60 7.42
C LYS A 243 11.93 3.03 8.87
N PRO A 244 10.66 3.32 9.18
CA PRO A 244 10.27 3.82 10.50
C PRO A 244 10.61 2.83 11.63
N GLY A 245 10.58 1.52 11.38
CA GLY A 245 10.90 0.52 12.39
C GLY A 245 12.38 0.53 12.80
N LYS A 246 13.31 0.74 11.86
CA LYS A 246 14.73 0.93 12.19
C LYS A 246 14.97 2.21 12.98
N VAL A 247 14.33 3.32 12.58
CA VAL A 247 14.43 4.58 13.33
C VAL A 247 13.88 4.46 14.74
N ILE A 248 12.72 3.83 14.92
CA ILE A 248 12.12 3.60 16.22
C ILE A 248 13.05 2.75 17.09
N LYS A 249 13.62 1.67 16.54
CA LYS A 249 14.62 0.85 17.23
C LYS A 249 15.82 1.70 17.69
N ASN A 250 16.40 2.52 16.81
CA ASN A 250 17.53 3.39 17.14
C ASN A 250 17.18 4.38 18.26
N LEU A 251 15.99 5.00 18.23
CA LEU A 251 15.51 5.89 19.29
C LEU A 251 15.36 5.17 20.62
N ILE A 252 14.81 3.95 20.62
CA ILE A 252 14.67 3.12 21.83
C ILE A 252 16.03 2.73 22.39
N GLU A 253 16.99 2.37 21.53
CA GLU A 253 18.35 2.03 21.94
C GLU A 253 19.07 3.24 22.55
N GLN A 254 18.94 4.42 21.93
CA GLN A 254 19.60 5.65 22.36
C GLN A 254 19.01 6.24 23.66
N TYR A 255 17.69 6.28 23.77
CA TYR A 255 17.02 6.96 24.90
C TYR A 255 16.55 6.00 26.00
N GLY A 256 16.63 4.69 25.76
CA GLY A 256 16.43 3.69 26.79
C GLY A 256 15.09 3.81 27.52
N ASP A 257 15.15 3.66 28.84
CA ASP A 257 14.00 3.64 29.73
C ASP A 257 13.31 5.02 29.87
N SER A 258 13.87 6.07 29.27
CA SER A 258 13.22 7.39 29.25
C SER A 258 12.03 7.45 28.29
N ILE A 259 11.93 6.51 27.35
CA ILE A 259 10.78 6.39 26.45
C ILE A 259 9.65 5.66 27.19
N SER A 260 8.61 6.40 27.56
CA SER A 260 7.48 5.86 28.33
C SER A 260 6.43 5.18 27.45
N ARG A 261 6.34 5.56 26.16
CA ARG A 261 5.28 5.12 25.25
C ARG A 261 5.58 5.36 23.78
N ILE A 262 5.04 4.51 22.93
CA ILE A 262 5.00 4.69 21.48
C ILE A 262 3.54 4.88 21.05
N ILE A 263 3.26 5.89 20.23
CA ILE A 263 1.94 6.12 19.64
C ILE A 263 2.10 6.05 18.13
N MET A 264 1.47 5.07 17.50
CA MET A 264 1.52 4.84 16.06
C MET A 264 0.19 5.24 15.40
N ILE A 265 0.29 5.97 14.30
CA ILE A 265 -0.83 6.37 13.46
C ILE A 265 -0.63 5.72 12.10
N ASP A 266 -1.59 4.91 11.70
CA ASP A 266 -1.56 4.18 10.45
C ASP A 266 -2.95 4.19 9.80
N ALA A 267 -3.03 3.77 8.55
CA ALA A 267 -4.26 3.65 7.81
C ALA A 267 -4.55 2.19 7.50
N GLY A 268 -5.70 1.69 7.94
CA GLY A 268 -6.06 0.28 7.92
C GLY A 268 -7.31 -0.02 7.11
N LEU A 269 -7.38 -1.24 6.56
CA LEU A 269 -8.52 -1.68 5.77
C LEU A 269 -9.81 -1.73 6.61
N LYS A 270 -10.83 -1.03 6.12
CA LYS A 270 -12.16 -0.97 6.74
C LYS A 270 -13.00 -2.18 6.33
N LEU A 271 -13.92 -2.59 7.20
CA LEU A 271 -14.98 -3.54 6.83
C LEU A 271 -16.07 -2.82 6.01
N SER A 272 -16.88 -3.57 5.27
CA SER A 272 -17.91 -2.98 4.40
C SER A 272 -18.91 -2.09 5.15
N GLY A 273 -19.22 -2.41 6.42
CA GLY A 273 -20.08 -1.61 7.28
C GLY A 273 -19.40 -0.41 7.97
N ASP A 274 -18.06 -0.31 7.91
CA ASP A 274 -17.32 0.76 8.55
C ASP A 274 -17.36 2.06 7.75
N LYS A 275 -17.44 3.19 8.46
CA LYS A 275 -17.35 4.53 7.88
C LYS A 275 -15.89 4.87 7.55
N THR A 276 -15.62 5.28 6.31
CA THR A 276 -14.30 5.80 5.92
C THR A 276 -13.93 7.02 6.77
N GLY A 277 -12.67 7.11 7.23
CA GLY A 277 -12.19 8.20 8.08
C GLY A 277 -12.55 8.04 9.57
N SER A 278 -13.18 6.92 9.96
CA SER A 278 -13.40 6.60 11.37
C SER A 278 -12.13 6.04 12.01
N ILE A 279 -11.98 6.25 13.32
CA ILE A 279 -10.78 5.89 14.08
C ILE A 279 -11.04 4.58 14.81
N ALA A 280 -10.16 3.59 14.63
CA ALA A 280 -10.02 2.46 15.53
C ALA A 280 -8.82 2.69 16.44
N ILE A 281 -8.96 2.36 17.73
CA ILE A 281 -7.88 2.48 18.71
C ILE A 281 -7.54 1.06 19.18
N GLY A 282 -6.25 0.74 19.17
CA GLY A 282 -5.74 -0.58 19.54
C GLY A 282 -4.39 -0.49 20.23
N VAL A 283 -3.77 -1.66 20.42
CA VAL A 283 -2.45 -1.83 21.03
C VAL A 283 -1.61 -2.70 20.09
N GLY A 284 -0.32 -2.40 20.00
CA GLY A 284 0.65 -3.13 19.17
C GLY A 284 1.13 -2.32 17.96
N ALA A 285 2.16 -2.83 17.30
CA ALA A 285 2.79 -2.16 16.16
C ALA A 285 1.84 -2.10 14.96
N ALA A 286 1.40 -0.89 14.62
CA ALA A 286 0.51 -0.59 13.51
C ALA A 286 1.32 -0.15 12.29
N ILE A 287 1.67 -1.12 11.45
CA ILE A 287 2.39 -0.89 10.21
C ILE A 287 2.09 -2.03 9.22
N GLY A 288 1.91 -1.66 7.95
CA GLY A 288 1.76 -2.60 6.85
C GLY A 288 3.08 -3.21 6.35
N GLY A 289 3.04 -3.83 5.17
CA GLY A 289 4.21 -4.39 4.49
C GLY A 289 4.53 -5.84 4.85
N LEU A 290 5.78 -6.25 4.63
CA LEU A 290 6.23 -7.65 4.76
C LEU A 290 6.49 -8.09 6.22
N GLY A 291 6.24 -7.22 7.19
CA GLY A 291 6.45 -7.51 8.62
C GLY A 291 7.87 -7.26 9.15
N ILE A 292 8.80 -6.80 8.30
CA ILE A 292 10.18 -6.47 8.68
C ILE A 292 10.22 -5.30 9.65
N GLU A 293 9.64 -4.16 9.26
CA GLU A 293 9.57 -2.97 10.11
C GLU A 293 8.79 -3.23 11.39
N LYS A 294 7.70 -4.01 11.28
CA LYS A 294 6.90 -4.44 12.45
C LYS A 294 7.75 -5.22 13.44
N HIS A 295 8.55 -6.17 12.96
CA HIS A 295 9.45 -6.97 13.79
C HIS A 295 10.46 -6.11 14.54
N TYR A 296 11.10 -5.14 13.88
CA TYR A 296 12.07 -4.25 14.55
C TYR A 296 11.43 -3.43 15.66
N ILE A 297 10.19 -2.95 15.47
CA ILE A 297 9.45 -2.21 16.50
C ILE A 297 9.09 -3.13 17.67
N GLU A 298 8.54 -4.31 17.38
CA GLU A 298 8.10 -5.25 18.42
C GLU A 298 9.27 -5.81 19.23
N GLU A 299 10.37 -6.19 18.57
CA GLU A 299 11.59 -6.69 19.23
C GLU A 299 12.19 -5.63 20.17
N SER A 300 12.34 -4.39 19.68
CA SER A 300 12.95 -3.29 20.46
C SER A 300 12.05 -2.80 21.62
N SER A 301 10.74 -2.73 21.40
CA SER A 301 9.78 -2.30 22.44
C SER A 301 9.53 -3.36 23.50
N THR A 302 9.45 -4.64 23.11
CA THR A 302 9.20 -5.75 24.04
C THR A 302 10.37 -5.92 25.01
N GLY A 303 11.61 -5.80 24.51
CA GLY A 303 12.81 -5.89 25.34
C GLY A 303 12.87 -4.86 26.48
N LYS A 304 12.15 -3.73 26.35
CA LYS A 304 12.08 -2.65 27.36
C LYS A 304 10.68 -2.44 27.95
N ALA A 305 9.74 -3.36 27.68
CA ALA A 305 8.35 -3.27 28.12
C ALA A 305 7.64 -1.94 27.77
N ILE A 306 8.00 -1.33 26.63
CA ILE A 306 7.42 -0.05 26.20
C ILE A 306 6.06 -0.31 25.53
N PRO A 307 4.96 0.27 26.02
CA PRO A 307 3.64 0.05 25.43
C PRO A 307 3.48 0.81 24.10
N ILE A 308 2.82 0.15 23.14
CA ILE A 308 2.49 0.72 21.82
C ILE A 308 0.99 0.95 21.70
N ASP A 309 0.57 2.20 21.56
CA ASP A 309 -0.80 2.58 21.24
C ASP A 309 -0.96 2.77 19.73
N ALA A 310 -1.98 2.15 19.14
CA ALA A 310 -2.29 2.27 17.71
C ALA A 310 -3.56 3.08 17.47
N LEU A 311 -3.49 4.07 16.58
CA LEU A 311 -4.64 4.81 16.06
C LEU A 311 -4.73 4.53 14.56
N ILE A 312 -5.75 3.79 14.15
CA ILE A 312 -5.94 3.35 12.78
C ILE A 312 -7.08 4.12 12.12
N CYS A 313 -6.82 4.74 10.98
CA CYS A 313 -7.89 5.25 10.14
C CYS A 313 -8.46 4.16 9.27
N LYS A 314 -9.76 3.92 9.40
CA LYS A 314 -10.47 2.95 8.59
C LYS A 314 -10.69 3.50 7.19
N GLN A 315 -10.12 2.84 6.19
CA GLN A 315 -10.26 3.19 4.78
C GLN A 315 -10.34 1.94 3.89
N SER A 316 -10.95 2.03 2.70
CA SER A 316 -10.89 0.92 1.73
C SER A 316 -9.54 0.90 1.01
N LEU A 317 -9.22 -0.19 0.29
CA LEU A 317 -8.04 -0.22 -0.57
C LEU A 317 -8.05 0.95 -1.56
N GLU A 318 -9.18 1.20 -2.22
CA GLU A 318 -9.35 2.35 -3.13
C GLU A 318 -9.05 3.68 -2.43
N ASP A 319 -9.60 3.89 -1.23
CA ASP A 319 -9.35 5.11 -0.48
C ASP A 319 -7.87 5.28 -0.07
N ALA A 320 -7.16 4.18 0.18
CA ALA A 320 -5.78 4.18 0.64
C ALA A 320 -4.79 4.61 -0.45
N ILE A 321 -4.95 4.09 -1.67
CA ILE A 321 -3.96 4.25 -2.74
C ILE A 321 -4.34 5.33 -3.77
N THR A 322 -5.51 5.96 -3.64
CA THR A 322 -5.96 7.06 -4.49
C THR A 322 -5.96 8.38 -3.74
N THR A 323 -6.19 9.49 -4.45
CA THR A 323 -6.25 10.84 -3.89
C THR A 323 -7.11 10.88 -2.61
N MET A 324 -6.54 11.42 -1.55
CA MET A 324 -7.12 11.40 -0.21
C MET A 324 -8.53 12.01 -0.20
N LYS A 325 -9.53 11.21 0.18
CA LYS A 325 -10.92 11.67 0.22
C LYS A 325 -11.18 12.59 1.42
N ARG A 326 -12.14 13.50 1.28
CA ARG A 326 -12.55 14.46 2.32
C ARG A 326 -12.82 13.83 3.71
N PRO A 327 -13.49 12.66 3.84
CA PRO A 327 -13.68 12.06 5.17
C PRO A 327 -12.36 11.71 5.89
N ILE A 328 -11.31 11.38 5.14
CA ILE A 328 -9.98 11.07 5.68
C ILE A 328 -9.31 12.36 6.14
N THR A 329 -9.26 13.41 5.31
CA THR A 329 -8.68 14.71 5.71
C THR A 329 -9.39 15.34 6.90
N GLN A 330 -10.74 15.28 6.93
CA GLN A 330 -11.55 15.79 8.05
C GLN A 330 -11.37 14.99 9.35
N SER A 331 -10.75 13.80 9.29
CA SER A 331 -10.43 13.01 10.48
C SER A 331 -9.16 13.50 11.19
N VAL A 332 -8.24 14.18 10.48
CA VAL A 332 -6.92 14.58 11.00
C VAL A 332 -7.01 15.33 12.34
N PRO A 333 -7.86 16.37 12.52
CA PRO A 333 -7.95 17.06 13.80
C PRO A 333 -8.40 16.14 14.94
N LYS A 334 -9.25 15.15 14.65
CA LYS A 334 -9.73 14.18 15.65
C LYS A 334 -8.59 13.25 16.09
N PHE A 335 -7.70 12.86 15.18
CA PHE A 335 -6.49 12.10 15.53
C PHE A 335 -5.56 12.92 16.42
N VAL A 336 -5.27 14.16 16.05
CA VAL A 336 -4.41 15.07 16.82
C VAL A 336 -4.93 15.22 18.26
N GLU A 337 -6.24 15.45 18.43
CA GLU A 337 -6.85 15.55 19.75
C GLU A 337 -6.77 14.23 20.54
N LYS A 338 -6.98 13.07 19.89
CA LYS A 338 -6.81 11.77 20.55
C LYS A 338 -5.38 11.52 20.98
N ILE A 339 -4.38 11.93 20.19
CA ILE A 339 -2.96 11.85 20.54
C ILE A 339 -2.68 12.70 21.78
N LYS A 340 -3.07 13.98 21.78
CA LYS A 340 -2.90 14.88 22.94
C LYS A 340 -3.56 14.30 24.20
N MET A 341 -4.77 13.76 24.08
CA MET A 341 -5.46 13.08 25.19
C MET A 341 -4.71 11.83 25.67
N ALA A 342 -4.18 11.01 24.76
CA ALA A 342 -3.43 9.80 25.11
C ALA A 342 -2.15 10.15 25.86
N ILE A 343 -1.40 11.15 25.39
CA ILE A 343 -0.21 11.66 26.06
C ILE A 343 -0.55 12.13 27.49
N ARG A 344 -1.53 13.02 27.64
CA ARG A 344 -1.95 13.54 28.96
C ARG A 344 -2.36 12.47 29.96
N LYS A 345 -3.07 11.43 29.49
CA LYS A 345 -3.66 10.39 30.35
C LYS A 345 -2.72 9.25 30.68
N ARG A 346 -1.74 8.97 29.83
CA ARG A 346 -0.98 7.71 29.86
C ARG A 346 0.52 7.90 30.03
N THR A 347 0.99 9.14 30.17
CA THR A 347 2.41 9.44 30.40
C THR A 347 2.59 10.53 31.45
N GLU A 348 3.71 10.47 32.14
CA GLU A 348 4.11 11.46 33.16
C GLU A 348 4.92 12.60 32.52
N LYS A 349 4.96 13.75 33.20
CA LYS A 349 5.82 14.86 32.80
C LYS A 349 7.30 14.46 32.89
N GLY A 350 8.14 15.00 32.02
CA GLY A 350 9.57 14.66 31.92
C GLY A 350 9.87 13.38 31.15
N THR A 351 8.85 12.62 30.73
CA THR A 351 9.05 11.41 29.92
C THR A 351 9.19 11.72 28.43
N LYS A 352 9.81 10.79 27.70
CA LYS A 352 9.94 10.86 26.24
C LYS A 352 8.94 9.94 25.57
N ILE A 353 8.44 10.34 24.40
CA ILE A 353 7.39 9.61 23.66
C ILE A 353 7.78 9.55 22.20
N ILE A 354 7.58 8.40 21.57
CA ILE A 354 7.69 8.28 20.11
C ILE A 354 6.30 8.44 19.50
N LEU A 355 6.14 9.36 18.56
CA LEU A 355 4.93 9.56 17.78
C LEU A 355 5.22 9.22 16.32
N ALA A 356 4.78 8.05 15.87
CA ALA A 356 5.08 7.55 14.53
C ALA A 356 3.88 7.71 13.58
N GLY A 357 4.05 8.50 12.52
CA GLY A 357 3.11 8.62 11.41
C GLY A 357 3.52 7.68 10.28
N ILE A 358 2.80 6.56 10.15
CA ILE A 358 3.08 5.49 9.20
C ILE A 358 2.25 5.67 7.93
N GLY A 359 2.87 5.44 6.78
CA GLY A 359 2.26 5.52 5.46
C GLY A 359 3.10 6.30 4.46
N ASN A 360 2.65 6.29 3.21
CA ASN A 360 3.34 6.96 2.10
C ASN A 360 3.29 8.50 2.22
N SER A 361 4.43 9.18 2.13
CA SER A 361 4.54 10.65 2.27
C SER A 361 4.22 11.47 1.02
N ILE A 362 3.70 10.85 -0.05
CA ILE A 362 3.39 11.56 -1.30
C ILE A 362 2.46 12.76 -1.04
N GLY A 363 2.84 13.92 -1.55
CA GLY A 363 2.09 15.17 -1.41
C GLY A 363 2.04 15.73 0.03
N VAL A 364 2.67 15.09 1.01
CA VAL A 364 2.76 15.55 2.41
C VAL A 364 4.17 16.04 2.69
N GLY A 365 4.38 17.36 2.62
CA GLY A 365 5.67 17.98 2.89
C GLY A 365 6.11 17.90 4.36
N VAL A 366 7.39 18.21 4.58
CA VAL A 366 7.96 18.41 5.92
C VAL A 366 7.32 19.61 6.59
#